data_AF-A0A534QN20-F1
#
_entry.id   AF-A0A534QN20-F1
#
_cell.length_a   1.000
_cell.length_b   1.000
_cell.length_c   1.000
_cell.angle_alpha   90.00
_cell.angle_beta   90.00
_cell.angle_gamma   90.00
#
_symmetry.space_group_name_H-M   'P 1'
#
loop_
_entity.id
_entity.type
_entity.pdbx_description
1 polymer ?
#
loop_
_entity_poly.entity_id
_entity_poly.type
_entity_poly.pdbx_seq_one_letter_code
_entity_poly.pdbx_strand_id
1 'polypeptide(L)'
;MRLGVGEILVVLALALLFFGPSKLPQLGASLGQALKSFKKGLNSLHDEADVGAAVHAEPKDVAPQLSDSAGSPAERKPAPAIDREKTSPS
;
A
#
# COMPACT_ATOMS: atom_id res chain seq x y z
N MET A 1 -40.41 -13.94 -1.78
CA MET A 1 -39.54 -13.16 -0.87
C MET A 1 -38.14 -13.12 -1.48
N ARG A 2 -37.52 -11.95 -1.55
CA ARG A 2 -36.18 -11.76 -2.13
C ARG A 2 -35.31 -11.28 -0.98
N LEU A 3 -34.21 -11.95 -0.71
CA LEU A 3 -33.19 -11.43 0.19
C LEU A 3 -32.68 -10.12 -0.40
N GLY A 4 -33.19 -9.02 0.12
CA GLY A 4 -32.72 -7.69 -0.23
C GLY A 4 -31.45 -7.34 0.52
N VAL A 5 -30.81 -6.24 0.10
CA VAL A 5 -29.66 -5.66 0.81
C VAL A 5 -30.02 -5.39 2.30
N GLY A 6 -31.28 -5.02 2.59
CA GLY A 6 -31.74 -4.80 3.96
C GLY A 6 -31.70 -6.06 4.84
N GLU A 7 -32.18 -7.21 4.35
CA GLU A 7 -32.13 -8.47 5.11
C GLU A 7 -30.69 -8.94 5.35
N ILE A 8 -29.83 -8.80 4.33
CA ILE A 8 -28.40 -9.12 4.45
C ILE A 8 -27.73 -8.25 5.51
N LEU A 9 -28.05 -6.95 5.57
CA LEU A 9 -27.51 -6.04 6.58
C LEU A 9 -27.95 -6.41 8.01
N VAL A 10 -29.20 -6.84 8.20
CA VAL A 10 -29.69 -7.27 9.51
C VAL A 10 -28.95 -8.53 9.98
N VAL A 11 -28.79 -9.53 9.10
CA VAL A 11 -28.04 -10.75 9.42
C VAL A 11 -26.56 -10.42 9.69
N LEU A 12 -25.97 -9.53 8.89
CA LEU A 12 -24.59 -9.07 9.08
C LEU A 12 -24.43 -8.35 10.42
N ALA A 13 -25.38 -7.51 10.83
CA ALA A 13 -25.35 -6.83 12.12
C ALA A 13 -25.39 -7.83 13.30
N LEU A 14 -26.19 -8.89 13.20
CA LEU A 14 -26.20 -9.96 14.20
C LEU A 14 -24.87 -10.73 14.22
N ALA A 15 -24.35 -11.10 13.04
CA ALA A 15 -23.04 -11.76 12.93
C ALA A 15 -21.92 -10.87 13.49
N LEU A 16 -21.98 -9.57 13.25
CA LEU A 16 -21.08 -8.56 13.80
C LEU A 16 -21.19 -8.41 15.32
N LEU A 17 -22.33 -8.69 15.92
CA LEU A 17 -22.48 -8.68 17.37
C LEU A 17 -21.76 -9.88 18.00
N PHE A 18 -21.82 -11.06 17.37
CA PHE A 18 -21.11 -12.26 17.84
C PHE A 18 -19.62 -12.24 17.52
N PHE A 19 -19.25 -11.88 16.28
CA PHE A 19 -17.86 -11.90 15.82
C PHE A 19 -17.13 -10.58 16.08
N GLY A 20 -17.83 -9.46 16.18
CA GLY A 20 -17.25 -8.13 16.30
C GLY A 20 -16.88 -7.50 14.95
N PRO A 21 -17.05 -6.17 14.78
CA PRO A 21 -16.69 -5.46 13.55
C PRO A 21 -15.21 -5.48 13.22
N SER A 22 -14.35 -5.69 14.22
CA SER A 22 -12.90 -5.79 14.01
C SER A 22 -12.47 -7.12 13.38
N LYS A 23 -13.30 -8.17 13.43
CA LYS A 23 -12.96 -9.49 12.87
C LYS A 23 -13.23 -9.62 11.38
N LEU A 24 -14.23 -8.91 10.85
CA LEU A 24 -14.50 -8.89 9.41
C LEU A 24 -13.33 -8.38 8.55
N PRO A 25 -12.68 -7.23 8.86
CA PRO A 25 -11.55 -6.76 8.06
C PRO A 25 -10.33 -7.69 8.18
N GLN A 26 -10.12 -8.30 9.35
CA GLN A 26 -9.05 -9.26 9.56
C GLN A 26 -9.23 -10.52 8.70
N LEU A 27 -10.44 -11.10 8.72
CA LEU A 27 -10.80 -12.25 7.89
C LEU A 27 -10.78 -11.88 6.40
N GLY A 28 -11.32 -10.73 6.03
CA GLY A 28 -11.34 -10.21 4.67
C GLY A 28 -9.93 -9.98 4.10
N ALA A 29 -8.99 -9.49 4.91
CA ALA A 29 -7.59 -9.33 4.49
C ALA A 29 -6.94 -10.68 4.16
N SER A 30 -7.12 -11.70 5.02
CA SER A 30 -6.58 -13.05 4.77
C SER A 30 -7.20 -13.70 3.53
N LEU A 31 -8.53 -13.63 3.38
CA LEU A 31 -9.25 -14.18 2.23
C LEU A 31 -8.92 -13.42 0.95
N GLY A 32 -8.78 -12.10 1.03
CA GLY A 32 -8.40 -11.25 -0.10
C GLY A 32 -6.98 -11.57 -0.60
N GLN A 33 -6.04 -11.79 0.31
CA GLN A 33 -4.69 -12.20 -0.05
C GLN A 33 -4.65 -13.61 -0.66
N ALA A 34 -5.42 -14.56 -0.11
CA ALA A 34 -5.58 -15.89 -0.68
C ALA A 34 -6.20 -15.84 -2.08
N LEU A 35 -7.28 -15.07 -2.26
CA LEU A 35 -7.96 -14.90 -3.54
C LEU A 35 -7.07 -14.18 -4.57
N LYS A 36 -6.25 -13.21 -4.14
CA LYS A 36 -5.26 -12.52 -4.99
C LYS A 36 -4.21 -13.50 -5.52
N SER A 37 -3.65 -14.34 -4.64
CA SER A 37 -2.68 -15.38 -5.04
C SER A 37 -3.31 -16.45 -5.92
N PHE A 38 -4.54 -16.88 -5.60
CA PHE A 38 -5.29 -17.83 -6.42
C PHE A 38 -5.55 -17.29 -7.82
N LYS A 39 -6.05 -16.05 -7.94
CA LYS A 39 -6.25 -15.37 -9.23
C LYS A 39 -4.94 -15.20 -10.00
N LYS A 40 -3.84 -14.87 -9.32
CA LYS A 40 -2.51 -14.78 -9.96
C LYS A 40 -2.08 -16.13 -10.53
N GLY A 41 -2.24 -17.21 -9.77
CA GLY A 41 -1.95 -18.57 -10.24
C GLY A 41 -2.81 -19.00 -11.42
N LEU A 42 -4.12 -18.71 -11.37
CA LEU A 42 -5.04 -18.98 -12.48
C LEU A 42 -4.66 -18.17 -13.74
N ASN A 43 -4.28 -16.91 -13.61
CA ASN A 43 -3.83 -16.09 -14.73
C ASN A 43 -2.52 -16.60 -15.32
N SER A 44 -1.56 -17.03 -14.49
CA SER A 44 -0.30 -17.62 -14.96
C SER A 44 -0.52 -18.95 -15.70
N LEU A 45 -1.46 -19.78 -15.25
CA LEU A 45 -1.86 -21.01 -15.96
C LEU A 45 -2.52 -20.72 -17.30
N HIS A 46 -3.29 -19.62 -17.40
CA HIS A 46 -3.91 -19.19 -18.65
C HIS A 46 -2.87 -18.62 -19.62
N ASP A 47 -1.90 -17.85 -19.12
CA ASP A 47 -0.78 -17.27 -19.90
C ASP A 47 0.16 -18.36 -20.44
N GLU A 48 0.35 -19.45 -19.70
CA GLU A 48 1.13 -20.62 -20.16
C GLU A 48 0.38 -21.45 -21.22
N ALA A 49 -0.95 -21.33 -21.29
CA ALA A 49 -1.79 -21.96 -22.31
C ALA A 49 -2.04 -21.07 -23.55
N ASP A 50 -1.84 -19.74 -23.43
CA ASP A 50 -2.04 -18.76 -24.51
C ASP A 50 -0.86 -17.78 -24.51
N VAL A 51 0.18 -18.11 -25.28
CA VAL A 51 1.36 -17.24 -25.44
C VAL A 51 0.94 -15.98 -26.19
N GLY A 52 0.54 -14.93 -25.46
CA GLY A 52 0.54 -13.56 -25.96
C GLY A 52 -0.71 -12.73 -25.67
N ALA A 53 -0.85 -12.22 -24.45
CA ALA A 53 -1.49 -10.93 -24.24
C ALA A 53 -0.95 -10.25 -22.97
N ALA A 54 -0.12 -9.23 -23.19
CA ALA A 54 0.47 -8.38 -22.18
C ALA A 54 -0.52 -7.98 -21.06
N VAL A 55 -0.03 -7.84 -19.83
CA VAL A 55 0.24 -6.54 -19.21
C VAL A 55 0.56 -6.73 -17.72
N HIS A 56 1.79 -6.32 -17.42
CA HIS A 56 2.26 -5.78 -16.16
C HIS A 56 1.17 -5.03 -15.36
N ALA A 57 0.80 -5.56 -14.20
CA ALA A 57 0.20 -4.74 -13.14
C ALA A 57 1.19 -4.69 -11.97
N GLU A 58 2.32 -4.02 -12.22
CA GLU A 58 3.06 -3.34 -11.18
C GLU A 58 2.46 -1.93 -11.06
N PRO A 59 1.60 -1.65 -10.05
CA PRO A 59 1.27 -0.28 -9.73
C PRO A 59 2.41 0.22 -8.85
N LYS A 60 3.34 0.91 -9.53
CA LYS A 60 3.85 2.22 -9.12
C LYS A 60 4.02 2.38 -7.61
N ASP A 61 5.29 2.33 -7.22
CA ASP A 61 5.91 3.35 -6.38
C ASP A 61 5.29 4.75 -6.64
N VAL A 62 4.15 5.03 -6.00
CA VAL A 62 3.54 6.34 -5.80
C VAL A 62 2.74 6.24 -4.50
N ALA A 63 3.43 6.15 -3.37
CA ALA A 63 2.88 6.79 -2.19
C ALA A 63 2.70 8.28 -2.57
N PRO A 64 1.48 8.83 -2.57
CA PRO A 64 1.32 10.27 -2.69
C PRO A 64 2.08 10.89 -1.53
N GLN A 65 3.20 11.55 -1.85
CA GLN A 65 3.79 12.54 -0.97
C GLN A 65 2.76 13.65 -0.78
N LEU A 66 1.94 13.48 0.25
CA LEU A 66 1.07 14.50 0.81
C LEU A 66 1.54 14.71 2.26
N SER A 67 2.71 15.31 2.38
CA SER A 67 3.16 15.99 3.60
C SER A 67 4.09 17.14 3.20
N ASP A 68 3.58 17.97 2.27
CA ASP A 68 4.07 19.33 2.06
C ASP A 68 3.07 20.27 2.72
N SER A 69 3.22 20.48 4.03
CA SER A 69 2.91 21.76 4.69
C SER A 69 3.25 21.73 6.17
N ALA A 70 3.85 22.84 6.62
CA ALA A 70 4.14 23.27 8.00
C ALA A 70 5.49 22.85 8.60
N GLY A 71 6.56 23.45 8.08
CA GLY A 71 7.85 23.58 8.77
C GLY A 71 8.78 24.54 8.04
N SER A 72 8.76 25.81 8.45
CA SER A 72 9.41 26.99 7.87
C SER A 72 10.90 26.82 7.46
N PRO A 73 11.39 27.60 6.47
CA PRO A 73 12.65 27.42 5.77
C PRO A 73 13.84 27.97 6.57
N ALA A 74 14.82 27.12 6.88
CA ALA A 74 16.14 27.53 7.33
C ALA A 74 17.11 27.46 6.15
N GLU A 75 17.13 28.57 5.42
CA GLU A 75 18.32 29.29 4.98
C GLU A 75 19.49 28.49 4.35
N ARG A 76 19.75 28.85 3.10
CA ARG A 76 20.89 28.43 2.29
C ARG A 76 22.23 28.78 2.96
N LYS A 77 23.14 27.80 2.92
CA LYS A 77 24.61 27.88 2.93
C LYS A 77 25.18 29.26 2.55
N PRO A 78 26.21 29.71 3.27
CA PRO A 78 27.52 29.83 2.65
C PRO A 78 28.63 29.20 3.51
N ALA A 79 29.43 28.31 2.90
CA ALA A 79 30.79 28.04 3.34
C ALA A 79 31.63 29.31 3.11
N PRO A 80 32.69 29.58 3.89
CA PRO A 80 34.01 29.12 3.44
C PRO A 80 35.06 28.89 4.56
N ALA A 81 36.24 28.43 4.13
CA ALA A 81 37.55 28.53 4.79
C ALA A 81 37.90 27.50 5.88
N ILE A 82 38.24 26.28 5.44
CA ILE A 82 39.27 25.48 6.12
C ILE A 82 40.64 25.97 5.64
N ASP A 83 41.17 26.97 6.33
CA ASP A 83 42.52 27.47 6.14
C ASP A 83 43.51 26.49 6.78
N ARG A 84 44.09 25.60 5.96
CA ARG A 84 45.26 24.79 6.31
C ARG A 84 46.52 25.55 5.91
N GLU A 85 46.91 26.58 6.67
CA GLU A 85 48.25 27.16 6.51
C GLU A 85 48.71 27.94 7.75
N LYS A 86 49.14 27.26 8.83
CA LYS A 86 50.10 27.87 9.76
C LYS A 86 50.83 26.87 10.66
N THR A 87 51.67 26.01 10.10
CA THR A 87 52.87 25.51 10.81
C THR A 87 53.98 25.22 9.80
N SER A 88 54.77 26.25 9.55
CA SER A 88 56.13 26.21 8.99
C SER A 88 56.92 27.22 9.80
N PRO A 89 58.26 27.18 9.88
CA PRO A 89 59.17 26.06 10.12
C PRO A 89 60.05 26.34 11.37
N SER A 90 60.72 25.32 11.92
CA SER A 90 62.10 25.39 12.43
C SER A 90 62.57 24.01 12.88
#